data_AF-A0A3D2VVG4-F1
#
_entry.id   AF-A0A3D2VVG4-F1
#
_cell.length_a   1.000
_cell.length_b   1.000
_cell.length_c   1.000
_cell.angle_alpha   90.00
_cell.angle_beta   90.00
_cell.angle_gamma   90.00
#
_symmetry.space_group_name_H-M   'P 1'
#
loop_
_entity.id
_entity.type
_entity.pdbx_description
1 polymer ?
#
loop_
_entity_poly.entity_id
_entity_poly.type
_entity_poly.pdbx_seq_one_letter_code
_entity_poly.pdbx_strand_id
1 'polypeptide(L)'
;MCIRDRLEILFGGLSLSARTLQHWASAARDGFERAAGNDRQPPISRYEALVARLKAEPLAVRARYGQAALAEKIRSFAGALNESDGSAARRWLDGLLAHQGPTLDERVVLRCQMAVRLVGWLAQPTTDLATPSLTALATRYRHDLAWVDWARNVLLEGDDSAELAGAYARLRDCVHQRREAFDRSFAEALATGIPDGAALIPIEAALTRAVVPMAAAGRILLIVVDGMSIAVFLELHQSLKQHGWSPCQRTPGTGATLLAMLPSTTEASRTSLFCGRPCTGSAATEHAEFKRFPALVAPSVAGKPPLLFHKKDLLDRSGVALADDLRAALNDTRQRVVAVVINAVDDHLMKADQLRLRWTIAQFKGLDALLAEARSSERTVILSSDHGHLLDQDTELRASSPSARWREPSLECYPGEIKLGGARVKAACGLDEVMLAWSERLRYASKRNGYHGGCSPQEALAPVASYRHGPRMDDGWYGSDEAPPIWWRL
;
A
#
# COMPACT_ATOMS: atom_id res chain seq x y z
N MET A 1 39.19 30.28 -9.32
CA MET A 1 40.04 29.29 -10.00
C MET A 1 39.13 28.26 -10.66
N CYS A 2 39.10 28.26 -12.00
CA CYS A 2 38.31 27.34 -12.81
C CYS A 2 38.80 25.89 -12.60
N ILE A 3 37.93 24.90 -12.83
CA ILE A 3 38.32 23.48 -12.77
C ILE A 3 39.48 23.17 -13.73
N ARG A 4 39.56 23.90 -14.85
CA ARG A 4 40.65 23.82 -15.82
C ARG A 4 41.98 24.17 -15.15
N ASP A 5 42.06 25.32 -14.49
CA ASP A 5 43.26 25.76 -13.76
C ASP A 5 43.68 24.75 -12.67
N ARG A 6 42.69 24.11 -12.01
CA ARG A 6 42.96 23.05 -11.01
C ARG A 6 43.50 21.77 -11.66
N LEU A 7 43.00 21.40 -12.84
CA LEU A 7 43.49 20.26 -13.60
C LEU A 7 44.91 20.49 -14.11
N GLU A 8 45.25 21.71 -14.54
CA GLU A 8 46.59 22.06 -15.02
C GLU A 8 47.67 21.84 -13.95
N ILE A 9 47.34 21.93 -12.66
CA ILE A 9 48.23 21.57 -11.53
C ILE A 9 48.67 20.08 -11.61
N LEU A 10 47.81 19.20 -12.11
CA LEU A 10 48.15 17.77 -12.30
C LEU A 10 49.12 17.54 -13.46
N PHE A 11 49.28 18.52 -14.34
CA PHE A 11 50.15 18.48 -15.52
C PHE A 11 51.29 19.49 -15.43
N GLY A 12 51.72 19.85 -14.21
CA GLY A 12 52.86 20.75 -14.01
C GLY A 12 52.63 22.19 -14.51
N GLY A 13 51.36 22.64 -14.56
CA GLY A 13 50.99 23.98 -15.02
C GLY A 13 50.83 24.12 -16.52
N LEU A 14 50.88 23.02 -17.29
CA LEU A 14 50.66 23.05 -18.74
C LEU A 14 49.21 23.37 -19.08
N SER A 15 48.98 24.37 -19.94
CA SER A 15 47.62 24.69 -20.37
C SER A 15 47.06 23.63 -21.31
N LEU A 16 45.86 23.13 -20.97
CA LEU A 16 45.20 22.06 -21.72
C LEU A 16 44.17 22.63 -22.68
N SER A 17 44.26 22.31 -23.97
CA SER A 17 43.24 22.71 -24.96
C SER A 17 41.90 22.00 -24.70
N ALA A 18 40.78 22.63 -25.09
CA ALA A 18 39.45 22.01 -24.98
C ALA A 18 39.36 20.68 -25.73
N ARG A 19 40.02 20.58 -26.90
CA ARG A 19 40.08 19.34 -27.70
C ARG A 19 40.84 18.24 -26.96
N THR A 20 41.96 18.57 -26.33
CA THR A 20 42.76 17.62 -25.52
C THR A 20 41.92 17.08 -24.35
N LEU A 21 41.20 17.96 -23.65
CA LEU A 21 40.31 17.57 -22.55
C LEU A 21 39.17 16.65 -23.02
N GLN A 22 38.58 16.93 -24.19
CA GLN A 22 37.53 16.09 -24.78
C GLN A 22 38.05 14.70 -25.16
N HIS A 23 39.21 14.61 -25.83
CA HIS A 23 39.83 13.33 -26.16
C HIS A 23 40.16 12.52 -24.90
N TRP A 24 40.70 13.18 -23.86
CA TRP A 24 41.02 12.51 -22.61
C TRP A 24 39.77 11.99 -21.88
N ALA A 25 38.70 12.79 -21.86
CA ALA A 25 37.42 12.38 -21.29
C ALA A 25 36.79 11.19 -22.05
N SER A 26 36.89 11.17 -23.39
CA SER A 26 36.42 10.04 -24.20
C SER A 26 37.23 8.78 -23.91
N ALA A 27 38.56 8.87 -23.93
CA ALA A 27 39.44 7.72 -23.67
C ALA A 27 39.23 7.15 -22.25
N ALA A 28 39.01 8.01 -21.25
CA ALA A 28 38.69 7.57 -19.89
C ALA A 28 37.34 6.83 -19.83
N ARG A 29 36.33 7.31 -20.56
CA ARG A 29 35.01 6.66 -20.66
C ARG A 29 35.10 5.31 -21.35
N ASP A 30 35.78 5.23 -22.49
CA ASP A 30 35.96 3.99 -23.25
C ASP A 30 36.79 2.96 -22.48
N GLY A 31 37.75 3.44 -21.67
CA GLY A 31 38.49 2.60 -20.73
C GLY A 31 37.60 2.03 -19.63
N PHE A 32 36.73 2.84 -19.04
CA PHE A 32 35.80 2.40 -18.01
C PHE A 32 34.72 1.44 -18.54
N GLU A 33 34.16 1.72 -19.72
CA GLU A 33 33.12 0.89 -20.34
C GLU A 33 33.64 -0.50 -20.72
N ARG A 34 34.92 -0.63 -21.08
CA ARG A 34 35.57 -1.92 -21.35
C ARG A 34 35.91 -2.72 -20.09
N ALA A 35 36.08 -2.08 -18.94
CA ALA A 35 36.38 -2.76 -17.69
C ALA A 35 35.14 -3.52 -17.18
N ALA A 36 35.33 -4.73 -16.66
CA ALA A 36 34.27 -5.59 -16.14
C ALA A 36 34.55 -6.01 -14.69
N GLY A 37 33.48 -6.21 -13.90
CA GLY A 37 33.59 -6.66 -12.52
C GLY A 37 34.58 -5.83 -11.70
N ASN A 38 35.52 -6.51 -11.06
CA ASN A 38 36.50 -5.88 -10.15
C ASN A 38 37.49 -4.95 -10.84
N ASP A 39 37.66 -5.02 -12.16
CA ASP A 39 38.56 -4.14 -12.92
C ASP A 39 38.08 -2.68 -12.96
N ARG A 40 36.82 -2.44 -12.58
CA ARG A 40 36.25 -1.09 -12.43
C ARG A 40 36.69 -0.40 -11.15
N GLN A 41 37.21 -1.13 -10.16
CA GLN A 41 37.52 -0.55 -8.85
C GLN A 41 38.69 0.45 -8.90
N PRO A 42 39.85 0.14 -9.52
CA PRO A 42 40.96 1.09 -9.61
C PRO A 42 40.60 2.44 -10.29
N PRO A 43 39.91 2.48 -11.45
CA PRO A 43 39.53 3.77 -12.05
C PRO A 43 38.51 4.54 -11.21
N ILE A 44 37.60 3.87 -10.49
CA ILE A 44 36.68 4.53 -9.55
C ILE A 44 37.46 5.15 -8.39
N SER A 45 38.36 4.41 -7.73
CA SER A 45 39.16 4.95 -6.63
C SER A 45 40.03 6.14 -7.07
N ARG A 46 40.60 6.08 -8.27
CA ARG A 46 41.34 7.20 -8.84
C ARG A 46 40.46 8.41 -9.10
N TYR A 47 39.24 8.19 -9.60
CA TYR A 47 38.26 9.25 -9.78
C TYR A 47 37.90 9.93 -8.45
N GLU A 48 37.59 9.18 -7.39
CA GLU A 48 37.29 9.74 -6.07
C GLU A 48 38.41 10.63 -5.55
N ALA A 49 39.65 10.13 -5.62
CA ALA A 49 40.83 10.88 -5.19
C ALA A 49 41.02 12.18 -5.99
N LEU A 50 40.72 12.16 -7.30
CA LEU A 50 40.80 13.35 -8.14
C LEU A 50 39.69 14.36 -7.83
N VAL A 51 38.46 13.92 -7.62
CA VAL A 51 37.34 14.81 -7.26
C VAL A 51 37.65 15.54 -5.96
N ALA A 52 38.07 14.82 -4.92
CA ALA A 52 38.43 15.40 -3.63
C ALA A 52 39.64 16.34 -3.74
N ARG A 53 40.73 15.91 -4.40
CA ARG A 53 41.94 16.73 -4.58
C ARG A 53 41.66 18.04 -5.33
N LEU A 54 40.77 17.99 -6.32
CA LEU A 54 40.41 19.15 -7.14
C LEU A 54 39.25 19.96 -6.57
N LYS A 55 38.65 19.56 -5.44
CA LYS A 55 37.42 20.14 -4.88
C LYS A 55 36.34 20.32 -5.96
N ALA A 56 36.14 19.25 -6.73
CA ALA A 56 35.32 19.21 -7.94
C ALA A 56 33.97 18.53 -7.71
N GLU A 57 33.55 18.37 -6.45
CA GLU A 57 32.33 17.67 -6.06
C GLU A 57 31.11 18.18 -6.82
N PRO A 58 30.83 19.50 -6.94
CA PRO A 58 29.65 19.99 -7.69
C PRO A 58 29.65 19.62 -9.18
N LEU A 59 30.80 19.25 -9.75
CA LEU A 59 30.94 18.83 -11.14
C LEU A 59 30.81 17.31 -11.32
N ALA A 60 30.88 16.55 -10.21
CA ALA A 60 30.78 15.09 -10.17
C ALA A 60 29.42 14.58 -10.66
N VAL A 61 28.38 15.41 -10.62
CA VAL A 61 27.01 15.05 -11.04
C VAL A 61 26.94 14.41 -12.44
N ARG A 62 27.86 14.80 -13.34
CA ARG A 62 27.94 14.30 -14.73
C ARG A 62 28.61 12.94 -14.87
N ALA A 63 29.36 12.48 -13.86
CA ALA A 63 30.04 11.19 -13.92
C ALA A 63 29.04 10.04 -13.75
N ARG A 64 29.28 8.91 -14.41
CA ARG A 64 28.40 7.73 -14.33
C ARG A 64 28.70 6.85 -13.11
N TYR A 65 29.79 7.09 -12.40
CA TYR A 65 30.31 6.21 -11.35
C TYR A 65 30.87 7.02 -10.18
N GLY A 66 31.04 6.35 -9.04
CA GLY A 66 31.63 6.92 -7.84
C GLY A 66 30.62 7.57 -6.87
N GLN A 67 30.98 7.55 -5.59
CA GLN A 67 30.22 8.08 -4.46
C GLN A 67 29.99 9.59 -4.57
N ALA A 68 31.00 10.38 -4.94
CA ALA A 68 30.81 11.82 -5.12
C ALA A 68 29.77 12.14 -6.20
N ALA A 69 29.75 11.37 -7.28
CA ALA A 69 28.78 11.53 -8.35
C ALA A 69 27.38 11.07 -7.95
N LEU A 70 27.28 10.03 -7.12
CA LEU A 70 26.02 9.55 -6.57
C LEU A 70 25.41 10.57 -5.62
N ALA A 71 26.20 11.10 -4.68
CA ALA A 71 25.77 12.11 -3.72
C ALA A 71 25.22 13.36 -4.40
N GLU A 72 25.90 13.89 -5.41
CA GLU A 72 25.42 15.08 -6.15
C GLU A 72 24.18 14.80 -7.01
N LYS A 73 24.02 13.57 -7.54
CA LYS A 73 22.76 13.18 -8.20
C LYS A 73 21.62 13.09 -7.21
N ILE A 74 21.84 12.52 -6.03
CA ILE A 74 20.84 12.45 -4.95
C ILE A 74 20.43 13.88 -4.55
N ARG A 75 21.40 14.78 -4.35
CA ARG A 75 21.13 16.20 -4.07
C ARG A 75 20.34 16.88 -5.18
N SER A 76 20.71 16.67 -6.44
CA SER A 76 20.02 17.25 -7.59
C SER A 76 18.60 16.68 -7.76
N PHE A 77 18.43 15.39 -7.49
CA PHE A 77 17.12 14.74 -7.44
C PHE A 77 16.25 15.34 -6.33
N ALA A 78 16.78 15.46 -5.11
CA ALA A 78 16.09 16.10 -4.00
C ALA A 78 15.71 17.56 -4.31
N GLY A 79 16.59 18.31 -4.98
CA GLY A 79 16.31 19.66 -5.48
C GLY A 79 15.11 19.69 -6.43
N ALA A 80 15.10 18.81 -7.44
CA ALA A 80 14.00 18.71 -8.39
C ALA A 80 12.66 18.32 -7.73
N LEU A 81 12.68 17.46 -6.70
CA LEU A 81 11.51 17.14 -5.91
C LEU A 81 10.97 18.36 -5.16
N ASN A 82 11.85 19.17 -4.55
CA ASN A 82 11.45 20.38 -3.81
C ASN A 82 10.84 21.45 -4.72
N GLU A 83 11.36 21.55 -5.94
CA GLU A 83 10.84 22.46 -6.97
C GLU A 83 9.56 21.91 -7.63
N SER A 84 9.15 20.68 -7.30
CA SER A 84 8.07 19.96 -7.97
C SER A 84 8.25 19.87 -9.50
N ASP A 85 9.49 19.91 -9.98
CA ASP A 85 9.82 19.74 -11.40
C ASP A 85 9.85 18.25 -11.74
N GLY A 86 8.69 17.72 -12.17
CA GLY A 86 8.54 16.32 -12.55
C GLY A 86 9.46 15.89 -13.70
N SER A 87 9.77 16.79 -14.63
CA SER A 87 10.66 16.49 -15.75
C SER A 87 12.11 16.36 -15.28
N ALA A 88 12.57 17.27 -14.42
CA ALA A 88 13.89 17.17 -13.81
C ALA A 88 13.99 15.96 -12.86
N ALA A 89 12.97 15.73 -12.03
CA ALA A 89 12.93 14.60 -11.10
C ALA A 89 13.06 13.28 -11.85
N ARG A 90 12.36 13.12 -12.99
CA ARG A 90 12.50 11.94 -13.84
C ARG A 90 13.91 11.82 -14.44
N ARG A 91 14.45 12.89 -15.04
CA ARG A 91 15.82 12.86 -15.59
C ARG A 91 16.84 12.43 -14.54
N TRP A 92 16.70 12.92 -13.31
CA TRP A 92 17.59 12.56 -12.22
C TRP A 92 17.37 11.13 -11.73
N LEU A 93 16.13 10.64 -11.68
CA LEU A 93 15.84 9.23 -11.42
C LEU A 93 16.52 8.33 -12.45
N ASP A 94 16.38 8.62 -13.75
CA ASP A 94 17.03 7.84 -14.81
C ASP A 94 18.56 7.87 -14.66
N GLY A 95 19.13 9.01 -14.27
CA GLY A 95 20.55 9.17 -13.97
C GLY A 95 21.03 8.39 -12.74
N LEU A 96 20.19 8.25 -11.71
CA LEU A 96 20.44 7.42 -10.53
C LEU A 96 20.39 5.92 -10.88
N LEU A 97 19.40 5.50 -11.66
CA LEU A 97 19.25 4.11 -12.12
C LEU A 97 20.38 3.69 -13.07
N ALA A 98 20.87 4.61 -13.90
CA ALA A 98 21.99 4.37 -14.80
C ALA A 98 23.37 4.48 -14.10
N HIS A 99 23.42 4.81 -12.81
CA HIS A 99 24.68 4.95 -12.08
C HIS A 99 25.41 3.60 -11.97
N GLN A 100 26.66 3.57 -12.42
CA GLN A 100 27.53 2.40 -12.39
C GLN A 100 28.50 2.53 -11.22
N GLY A 101 28.25 1.82 -10.13
CA GLY A 101 29.03 1.99 -8.90
C GLY A 101 28.32 1.30 -7.75
N PRO A 102 28.42 1.81 -6.51
CA PRO A 102 27.63 1.27 -5.40
C PRO A 102 26.17 1.22 -5.87
N THR A 103 25.62 0.01 -5.96
CA THR A 103 24.27 -0.19 -6.47
C THR A 103 23.31 0.40 -5.45
N LEU A 104 22.37 1.23 -5.92
CA LEU A 104 21.27 1.66 -5.09
C LEU A 104 20.48 0.41 -4.66
N ASP A 105 20.26 0.26 -3.36
CA ASP A 105 19.37 -0.77 -2.84
C ASP A 105 17.98 -0.63 -3.50
N GLU A 106 17.31 -1.73 -3.74
CA GLU A 106 15.97 -1.80 -4.34
C GLU A 106 14.96 -0.92 -3.57
N ARG A 107 15.16 -0.79 -2.25
CA ARG A 107 14.35 0.10 -1.40
C ARG A 107 14.53 1.57 -1.76
N VAL A 108 15.78 2.02 -1.95
CA VAL A 108 16.08 3.39 -2.36
C VAL A 108 15.51 3.67 -3.75
N VAL A 109 15.71 2.73 -4.67
CA VAL A 109 15.14 2.81 -6.02
C VAL A 109 13.62 2.98 -5.98
N LEU A 110 12.92 2.16 -5.20
CA LEU A 110 11.47 2.26 -5.09
C LEU A 110 11.03 3.60 -4.49
N ARG A 111 11.71 4.09 -3.44
CA ARG A 111 11.40 5.39 -2.82
C ARG A 111 11.56 6.52 -3.83
N CYS A 112 12.64 6.55 -4.61
CA CYS A 112 12.81 7.54 -5.67
C CYS A 112 11.70 7.43 -6.74
N GLN A 113 11.32 6.22 -7.14
CA GLN A 113 10.21 5.99 -8.07
C GLN A 113 8.87 6.50 -7.53
N MET A 114 8.55 6.20 -6.26
CA MET A 114 7.33 6.68 -5.60
C MET A 114 7.31 8.20 -5.46
N ALA A 115 8.44 8.83 -5.17
CA ALA A 115 8.54 10.28 -5.11
C ALA A 115 8.26 10.95 -6.47
N VAL A 116 8.81 10.43 -7.57
CA VAL A 116 8.50 10.94 -8.92
C VAL A 116 7.02 10.77 -9.26
N ARG A 117 6.39 9.64 -8.90
CA ARG A 117 4.96 9.42 -9.08
C ARG A 117 4.12 10.46 -8.32
N LEU A 118 4.48 10.74 -7.06
CA LEU A 118 3.78 11.75 -6.25
C LEU A 118 3.94 13.17 -6.81
N VAL A 119 5.11 13.53 -7.33
CA VAL A 119 5.29 14.80 -8.08
C VAL A 119 4.38 14.84 -9.30
N GLY A 120 4.29 13.73 -10.05
CA GLY A 120 3.38 13.60 -11.19
C GLY A 120 1.91 13.77 -10.80
N TRP A 121 1.48 13.19 -9.68
CA TRP A 121 0.13 13.35 -9.14
C TRP A 121 -0.15 14.78 -8.70
N LEU A 122 0.78 15.41 -7.96
CA LEU A 122 0.65 16.79 -7.51
C LEU A 122 0.55 17.78 -8.67
N ALA A 123 1.21 17.50 -9.80
CA ALA A 123 1.12 18.30 -11.02
C ALA A 123 -0.24 18.19 -11.73
N GLN A 124 -1.05 17.17 -11.45
CA GLN A 124 -2.39 17.05 -12.03
C GLN A 124 -3.34 18.08 -11.44
N PRO A 125 -4.21 18.71 -12.27
CA PRO A 125 -5.20 19.64 -11.77
C PRO A 125 -6.16 18.93 -10.80
N THR A 126 -6.54 19.63 -9.73
CA THR A 126 -7.61 19.15 -8.85
C THR A 126 -8.91 19.19 -9.64
N THR A 127 -9.48 18.02 -9.90
CA THR A 127 -10.82 17.93 -10.50
C THR A 127 -11.84 17.92 -9.37
N ASP A 128 -12.51 19.05 -9.20
CA ASP A 128 -13.64 19.16 -8.28
C ASP A 128 -14.89 18.63 -8.98
N LEU A 129 -15.41 17.53 -8.47
CA LEU A 129 -16.74 17.07 -8.84
C LEU A 129 -17.75 17.93 -8.06
N ALA A 130 -18.74 18.50 -8.74
CA ALA A 130 -19.85 19.13 -8.04
C ALA A 130 -20.62 18.06 -7.25
N THR A 131 -20.57 18.15 -5.90
CA THR A 131 -21.24 17.26 -4.93
C THR A 131 -21.16 15.76 -5.29
N PRO A 132 -19.98 15.13 -5.16
CA PRO A 132 -19.80 13.73 -5.55
C PRO A 132 -20.56 12.79 -4.62
N SER A 133 -21.14 11.72 -5.18
CA SER A 133 -21.75 10.66 -4.39
C SER A 133 -20.70 9.88 -3.59
N LEU A 134 -21.13 9.21 -2.51
CA LEU A 134 -20.25 8.35 -1.71
C LEU A 134 -19.56 7.27 -2.57
N THR A 135 -20.30 6.62 -3.48
CA THR A 135 -19.75 5.63 -4.41
C THR A 135 -18.71 6.24 -5.35
N ALA A 136 -18.96 7.45 -5.88
CA ALA A 136 -18.00 8.13 -6.75
C ALA A 136 -16.71 8.47 -6.02
N LEU A 137 -16.81 8.93 -4.76
CA LEU A 137 -15.64 9.17 -3.91
C LEU A 137 -14.89 7.88 -3.59
N ALA A 138 -15.58 6.80 -3.22
CA ALA A 138 -14.94 5.51 -2.95
C ALA A 138 -14.23 4.94 -4.20
N THR A 139 -14.84 5.10 -5.38
CA THR A 139 -14.24 4.71 -6.67
C THR A 139 -12.99 5.53 -6.96
N ARG A 140 -13.07 6.86 -6.79
CA ARG A 140 -11.92 7.76 -6.93
C ARG A 140 -10.81 7.41 -5.93
N TYR A 141 -11.16 7.08 -4.69
CA TYR A 141 -10.18 6.67 -3.70
C TYR A 141 -9.44 5.39 -4.16
N ARG A 142 -10.17 4.34 -4.54
CA ARG A 142 -9.55 3.08 -4.99
C ARG A 142 -8.58 3.27 -6.16
N HIS A 143 -8.99 4.04 -7.17
CA HIS A 143 -8.26 4.14 -8.43
C HIS A 143 -7.25 5.30 -8.51
N ASP A 144 -7.24 6.18 -7.51
CA ASP A 144 -6.34 7.35 -7.47
C ASP A 144 -5.69 7.49 -6.08
N LEU A 145 -6.46 7.89 -5.06
CA LEU A 145 -5.87 8.26 -3.76
C LEU A 145 -5.25 7.09 -2.98
N ALA A 146 -5.72 5.85 -3.15
CA ALA A 146 -5.10 4.69 -2.53
C ALA A 146 -3.71 4.39 -3.11
N TRP A 147 -3.47 4.74 -4.38
CA TRP A 147 -2.14 4.69 -5.00
C TRP A 147 -1.24 5.78 -4.43
N VAL A 148 -1.78 6.98 -4.20
CA VAL A 148 -1.08 8.08 -3.51
C VAL A 148 -0.67 7.64 -2.10
N ASP A 149 -1.56 6.97 -1.39
CA ASP A 149 -1.30 6.42 -0.06
C ASP A 149 -0.22 5.36 -0.06
N TRP A 150 -0.24 4.45 -1.04
CA TRP A 150 0.84 3.49 -1.21
C TRP A 150 2.18 4.19 -1.43
N ALA A 151 2.25 5.14 -2.38
CA ALA A 151 3.49 5.84 -2.69
C ALA A 151 4.03 6.65 -1.50
N ARG A 152 3.17 7.39 -0.79
CA ARG A 152 3.61 8.21 0.36
C ARG A 152 4.01 7.35 1.57
N ASN A 153 3.38 6.19 1.76
CA ASN A 153 3.72 5.26 2.84
C ASN A 153 5.14 4.68 2.66
N VAL A 154 5.55 4.43 1.41
CA VAL A 154 6.93 4.02 1.08
C VAL A 154 7.95 5.11 1.44
N LEU A 155 7.57 6.39 1.38
CA LEU A 155 8.45 7.51 1.74
C LEU A 155 8.59 7.76 3.25
N LEU A 156 7.90 6.98 4.09
CA LEU A 156 8.00 7.10 5.54
C LEU A 156 9.30 6.50 6.10
N GLU A 157 9.97 5.65 5.31
CA GLU A 157 11.27 5.09 5.67
C GLU A 157 12.35 6.17 5.71
N GLY A 158 13.25 6.07 6.71
CA GLY A 158 14.40 6.95 6.85
C GLY A 158 15.33 6.91 5.64
N ASP A 159 16.13 7.96 5.46
CA ASP A 159 17.14 8.06 4.42
C ASP A 159 18.50 8.41 5.02
N ASP A 160 19.58 7.90 4.43
CA ASP A 160 20.94 8.28 4.81
C ASP A 160 21.29 9.70 4.31
N SER A 161 20.63 10.19 3.24
CA SER A 161 20.75 11.56 2.77
C SER A 161 19.74 12.48 3.45
N ALA A 162 20.26 13.45 4.22
CA ALA A 162 19.44 14.48 4.87
C ALA A 162 18.66 15.33 3.85
N GLU A 163 19.27 15.67 2.71
CA GLU A 163 18.60 16.42 1.64
C GLU A 163 17.41 15.65 1.06
N LEU A 164 17.59 14.35 0.81
CA LEU A 164 16.54 13.49 0.27
C LEU A 164 15.42 13.23 1.29
N ALA A 165 15.78 12.96 2.55
CA ALA A 165 14.82 12.84 3.65
C ALA A 165 13.95 14.10 3.79
N GLY A 166 14.58 15.29 3.74
CA GLY A 166 13.87 16.57 3.78
C GLY A 166 12.95 16.79 2.58
N ALA A 167 13.37 16.37 1.38
CA ALA A 167 12.53 16.44 0.18
C ALA A 167 11.31 15.50 0.29
N TYR A 168 11.50 14.27 0.78
CA TYR A 168 10.39 13.34 1.01
C TYR A 168 9.41 13.82 2.08
N ALA A 169 9.89 14.44 3.18
CA ALA A 169 9.02 15.04 4.18
C ALA A 169 8.14 16.14 3.57
N ARG A 170 8.73 17.11 2.87
CA ARG A 170 7.98 18.17 2.18
C ARG A 170 6.98 17.63 1.18
N LEU A 171 7.38 16.64 0.38
CA LEU A 171 6.49 16.01 -0.60
C LEU A 171 5.29 15.35 0.07
N ARG A 172 5.49 14.62 1.17
CA ARG A 172 4.40 14.02 1.96
C ARG A 172 3.47 15.08 2.54
N ASP A 173 4.00 16.21 3.03
CA ASP A 173 3.19 17.32 3.54
C ASP A 173 2.31 17.93 2.46
N CYS A 174 2.85 18.19 1.27
CA CYS A 174 2.08 18.68 0.12
C CYS A 174 0.97 17.70 -0.28
N VAL A 175 1.28 16.40 -0.29
CA VAL A 175 0.29 15.35 -0.57
C VAL A 175 -0.81 15.32 0.47
N HIS A 176 -0.46 15.38 1.75
CA HIS A 176 -1.42 15.38 2.85
C HIS A 176 -2.37 16.59 2.77
N GLN A 177 -1.85 17.81 2.55
CA GLN A 177 -2.68 19.02 2.41
C GLN A 177 -3.74 18.87 1.31
N ARG A 178 -3.39 18.28 0.17
CA ARG A 178 -4.34 18.02 -0.92
C ARG A 178 -5.34 16.92 -0.58
N ARG A 179 -4.93 15.87 0.13
CA ARG A 179 -5.80 14.75 0.52
C ARG A 179 -6.79 15.11 1.63
N GLU A 180 -6.40 15.99 2.56
CA GLU A 180 -7.27 16.40 3.67
C GLU A 180 -8.62 16.96 3.19
N ALA A 181 -8.64 17.69 2.07
CA ALA A 181 -9.86 18.18 1.45
C ALA A 181 -10.76 17.04 0.93
N PHE A 182 -10.16 15.99 0.35
CA PHE A 182 -10.87 14.80 -0.10
C PHE A 182 -11.45 14.01 1.07
N ASP A 183 -10.68 13.83 2.15
CA ASP A 183 -11.10 13.10 3.34
C ASP A 183 -12.31 13.77 4.00
N ARG A 184 -12.33 15.10 4.04
CA ARG A 184 -13.49 15.88 4.47
C ARG A 184 -14.71 15.62 3.59
N SER A 185 -14.59 15.75 2.26
CA SER A 185 -15.70 15.52 1.34
C SER A 185 -16.24 14.09 1.42
N PHE A 186 -15.36 13.10 1.63
CA PHE A 186 -15.75 11.71 1.84
C PHE A 186 -16.54 11.54 3.14
N ALA A 187 -16.08 12.14 4.23
CA ALA A 187 -16.78 12.13 5.51
C ALA A 187 -18.17 12.78 5.42
N GLU A 188 -18.27 13.94 4.78
CA GLU A 188 -19.56 14.62 4.53
C GLU A 188 -20.49 13.75 3.69
N ALA A 189 -19.98 13.06 2.67
CA ALA A 189 -20.75 12.13 1.86
C ALA A 189 -21.19 10.87 2.63
N LEU A 190 -20.45 10.43 3.66
CA LEU A 190 -20.86 9.30 4.51
C LEU A 190 -22.12 9.59 5.34
N ALA A 191 -22.36 10.86 5.70
CA ALA A 191 -23.51 11.24 6.53
C ALA A 191 -24.86 11.04 5.85
N THR A 192 -24.89 11.06 4.51
CA THR A 192 -26.13 11.00 3.72
C THR A 192 -26.09 9.97 2.59
N GLY A 193 -24.89 9.51 2.22
CA GLY A 193 -24.67 8.62 1.09
C GLY A 193 -25.05 7.18 1.40
N ILE A 194 -25.59 6.51 0.39
CA ILE A 194 -25.94 5.10 0.44
C ILE A 194 -25.03 4.36 -0.55
N PRO A 195 -24.32 3.29 -0.12
CA PRO A 195 -23.60 2.41 -1.02
C PRO A 195 -24.50 1.85 -2.12
N ASP A 196 -24.01 1.79 -3.35
CA ASP A 196 -24.80 1.26 -4.49
C ASP A 196 -24.97 -0.26 -4.47
N GLY A 197 -24.20 -0.95 -3.62
CA GLY A 197 -24.21 -2.41 -3.50
C GLY A 197 -23.51 -3.14 -4.64
N ALA A 198 -22.78 -2.41 -5.50
CA ALA A 198 -22.07 -2.93 -6.65
C ALA A 198 -20.60 -2.45 -6.66
N ALA A 199 -20.35 -1.16 -6.94
CA ALA A 199 -19.00 -0.60 -6.88
C ALA A 199 -18.58 -0.32 -5.42
N LEU A 200 -19.54 0.12 -4.58
CA LEU A 200 -19.39 0.25 -3.14
C LEU A 200 -20.36 -0.68 -2.44
N ILE A 201 -19.83 -1.74 -1.83
CA ILE A 201 -20.61 -2.77 -1.17
C ILE A 201 -20.53 -2.53 0.34
N PRO A 202 -21.66 -2.39 1.07
CA PRO A 202 -21.61 -2.37 2.52
C PRO A 202 -21.06 -3.72 3.01
N ILE A 203 -20.14 -3.72 3.98
CA ILE A 203 -19.37 -4.91 4.35
C ILE A 203 -20.23 -6.12 4.73
N GLU A 204 -21.38 -5.89 5.34
CA GLU A 204 -22.38 -6.91 5.66
C GLU A 204 -22.95 -7.63 4.43
N ALA A 205 -22.82 -7.07 3.23
CA ALA A 205 -23.22 -7.67 1.96
C ALA A 205 -22.05 -8.33 1.20
N ALA A 206 -20.83 -8.28 1.72
CA ALA A 206 -19.63 -8.76 1.04
C ALA A 206 -19.71 -10.25 0.68
N LEU A 207 -20.21 -11.10 1.60
CA LEU A 207 -20.37 -12.53 1.30
C LEU A 207 -21.31 -12.75 0.12
N THR A 208 -22.51 -12.16 0.18
CA THR A 208 -23.53 -12.32 -0.87
C THR A 208 -23.07 -11.78 -2.22
N ARG A 209 -22.38 -10.63 -2.24
CA ARG A 209 -22.04 -9.91 -3.47
C ARG A 209 -20.73 -10.34 -4.09
N ALA A 210 -19.72 -10.69 -3.28
CA ALA A 210 -18.37 -11.00 -3.76
C ALA A 210 -17.98 -12.48 -3.59
N VAL A 211 -18.44 -13.16 -2.53
CA VAL A 211 -17.96 -14.52 -2.19
C VAL A 211 -18.86 -15.62 -2.74
N VAL A 212 -20.18 -15.50 -2.57
CA VAL A 212 -21.17 -16.48 -3.03
C VAL A 212 -21.07 -16.75 -4.54
N PRO A 213 -20.91 -15.75 -5.43
CA PRO A 213 -20.77 -16.02 -6.86
C PRO A 213 -19.53 -16.88 -7.19
N MET A 214 -18.45 -16.73 -6.42
CA MET A 214 -17.23 -17.51 -6.60
C MET A 214 -17.38 -18.93 -6.05
N ALA A 215 -18.03 -19.07 -4.88
CA ALA A 215 -18.33 -20.36 -4.27
C ALA A 215 -19.30 -21.21 -5.13
N ALA A 216 -20.23 -20.56 -5.84
CA ALA A 216 -21.12 -21.24 -6.79
C ALA A 216 -20.35 -21.77 -8.02
N ALA A 217 -19.28 -21.08 -8.42
CA ALA A 217 -18.46 -21.47 -9.57
C ALA A 217 -17.42 -22.56 -9.26
N GLY A 218 -16.99 -22.69 -8.01
CA GLY A 218 -15.86 -23.56 -7.69
C GLY A 218 -15.49 -23.58 -6.21
N ARG A 219 -14.45 -24.36 -5.89
CA ARG A 219 -13.86 -24.35 -4.54
C ARG A 219 -13.16 -23.01 -4.32
N ILE A 220 -13.35 -22.42 -3.15
CA ILE A 220 -12.76 -21.13 -2.82
C ILE A 220 -11.91 -21.19 -1.54
N LEU A 221 -10.98 -20.25 -1.45
CA LEU A 221 -10.32 -19.84 -0.23
C LEU A 221 -10.54 -18.34 -0.04
N LEU A 222 -11.31 -17.93 0.97
CA LEU A 222 -11.45 -16.54 1.38
C LEU A 222 -10.37 -16.21 2.42
N ILE A 223 -9.53 -15.22 2.14
CA ILE A 223 -8.52 -14.71 3.06
C ILE A 223 -8.93 -13.29 3.45
N VAL A 224 -9.23 -13.08 4.74
CA VAL A 224 -9.50 -11.76 5.32
C VAL A 224 -8.26 -11.34 6.08
N VAL A 225 -7.60 -10.26 5.63
CA VAL A 225 -6.45 -9.69 6.32
C VAL A 225 -6.95 -8.55 7.21
N ASP A 226 -6.90 -8.74 8.52
CA ASP A 226 -7.40 -7.77 9.52
C ASP A 226 -6.64 -6.45 9.44
N GLY A 227 -7.37 -5.35 9.20
CA GLY A 227 -6.83 -3.99 9.10
C GLY A 227 -6.11 -3.64 7.79
N MET A 228 -6.26 -4.44 6.72
CA MET A 228 -5.63 -4.16 5.43
C MET A 228 -6.35 -3.02 4.67
N SER A 229 -5.68 -1.86 4.56
CA SER A 229 -6.12 -0.77 3.70
C SER A 229 -5.95 -1.09 2.22
N ILE A 230 -6.62 -0.35 1.34
CA ILE A 230 -6.46 -0.52 -0.12
C ILE A 230 -5.01 -0.27 -0.55
N ALA A 231 -4.29 0.67 0.08
CA ALA A 231 -2.89 0.93 -0.21
C ALA A 231 -1.99 -0.29 0.07
N VAL A 232 -2.20 -0.97 1.20
CA VAL A 232 -1.52 -2.23 1.53
C VAL A 232 -1.88 -3.32 0.53
N PHE A 233 -3.16 -3.41 0.15
CA PHE A 233 -3.62 -4.37 -0.84
C PHE A 233 -2.99 -4.14 -2.23
N LEU A 234 -2.82 -2.90 -2.69
CA LEU A 234 -2.19 -2.61 -3.99
C LEU A 234 -0.75 -3.14 -4.04
N GLU A 235 -0.01 -3.00 -2.94
CA GLU A 235 1.32 -3.57 -2.82
C GLU A 235 1.32 -5.10 -2.83
N LEU A 236 0.44 -5.72 -2.03
CA LEU A 236 0.30 -7.18 -1.99
C LEU A 236 -0.18 -7.75 -3.33
N HIS A 237 -1.06 -7.03 -4.04
CA HIS A 237 -1.55 -7.36 -5.36
C HIS A 237 -0.40 -7.45 -6.38
N GLN A 238 0.57 -6.52 -6.34
CA GLN A 238 1.76 -6.60 -7.17
C GLN A 238 2.58 -7.87 -6.86
N SER A 239 2.74 -8.19 -5.57
CA SER A 239 3.45 -9.39 -5.13
C SER A 239 2.74 -10.68 -5.59
N LEU A 240 1.41 -10.74 -5.49
CA LEU A 240 0.59 -11.86 -5.98
C LEU A 240 0.79 -12.11 -7.47
N LYS A 241 0.76 -11.06 -8.29
CA LYS A 241 0.96 -11.16 -9.74
C LYS A 241 2.35 -11.67 -10.10
N GLN A 242 3.39 -11.20 -9.40
CA GLN A 242 4.77 -11.69 -9.58
C GLN A 242 4.90 -13.19 -9.27
N HIS A 243 4.02 -13.74 -8.42
CA HIS A 243 3.98 -15.15 -8.06
C HIS A 243 2.95 -15.97 -8.86
N GLY A 244 2.45 -15.43 -9.98
CA GLY A 244 1.59 -16.17 -10.92
C GLY A 244 0.09 -16.17 -10.58
N TRP A 245 -0.34 -15.40 -9.58
CA TRP A 245 -1.76 -15.22 -9.27
C TRP A 245 -2.37 -14.15 -10.18
N SER A 246 -3.28 -14.58 -11.03
CA SER A 246 -3.94 -13.72 -12.01
C SER A 246 -5.28 -13.21 -11.46
N PRO A 247 -5.49 -11.89 -11.37
CA PRO A 247 -6.75 -11.31 -10.91
C PRO A 247 -7.93 -11.72 -11.81
N CYS A 248 -9.05 -12.07 -11.21
CA CYS A 248 -10.23 -12.53 -11.95
C CYS A 248 -11.55 -12.09 -11.33
N GLN A 249 -12.57 -11.99 -12.16
CA GLN A 249 -13.97 -11.73 -11.79
C GLN A 249 -14.94 -12.56 -12.63
N ARG A 250 -16.17 -12.70 -12.15
CA ARG A 250 -17.26 -13.40 -12.86
C ARG A 250 -18.11 -12.48 -13.70
N THR A 251 -18.12 -11.19 -13.38
CA THR A 251 -18.81 -10.14 -14.11
C THR A 251 -17.79 -9.07 -14.45
N PRO A 252 -17.64 -8.65 -15.72
CA PRO A 252 -16.74 -7.56 -16.08
C PRO A 252 -17.07 -6.29 -15.29
N GLY A 253 -16.04 -5.59 -14.82
CA GLY A 253 -16.17 -4.38 -14.00
C GLY A 253 -14.82 -3.89 -13.48
N THR A 254 -14.85 -2.75 -12.78
CA THR A 254 -13.67 -2.02 -12.27
C THR A 254 -13.19 -2.49 -10.88
N GLY A 255 -13.71 -3.62 -10.39
CA GLY A 255 -13.46 -4.08 -9.02
C GLY A 255 -14.34 -3.37 -7.99
N ALA A 256 -14.71 -4.09 -6.93
CA ALA A 256 -15.57 -3.56 -5.87
C ALA A 256 -14.75 -3.07 -4.66
N THR A 257 -15.31 -2.10 -3.95
CA THR A 257 -14.78 -1.61 -2.67
C THR A 257 -15.79 -1.92 -1.58
N LEU A 258 -15.31 -2.39 -0.43
CA LEU A 258 -16.15 -2.60 0.75
C LEU A 258 -16.19 -1.33 1.59
N LEU A 259 -17.38 -0.96 2.07
CA LEU A 259 -17.56 0.04 3.11
C LEU A 259 -17.69 -0.66 4.46
N ALA A 260 -16.69 -0.50 5.32
CA ALA A 260 -16.67 -1.04 6.67
C ALA A 260 -17.89 -0.60 7.50
N MET A 261 -18.09 -1.23 8.66
CA MET A 261 -18.98 -0.67 9.67
C MET A 261 -18.37 0.63 10.21
N LEU A 262 -19.20 1.52 10.75
CA LEU A 262 -18.74 2.73 11.40
C LEU A 262 -19.30 2.75 12.82
N PRO A 263 -18.46 2.88 13.88
CA PRO A 263 -16.99 2.95 13.85
C PRO A 263 -16.31 1.74 13.17
N SER A 264 -15.20 1.99 12.46
CA SER A 264 -14.46 0.99 11.66
C SER A 264 -13.58 0.07 12.53
N THR A 265 -14.23 -0.63 13.46
CA THR A 265 -13.57 -1.60 14.35
C THR A 265 -13.65 -3.01 13.79
N THR A 266 -12.68 -3.85 14.17
CA THR A 266 -12.65 -5.27 13.87
C THR A 266 -13.91 -5.98 14.37
N GLU A 267 -14.32 -5.73 15.62
CA GLU A 267 -15.45 -6.40 16.26
C GLU A 267 -16.77 -6.15 15.52
N ALA A 268 -16.95 -4.97 14.94
CA ALA A 268 -18.13 -4.64 14.14
C ALA A 268 -17.97 -5.09 12.68
N SER A 269 -16.87 -4.72 12.04
CA SER A 269 -16.70 -4.87 10.59
C SER A 269 -16.48 -6.32 10.18
N ARG A 270 -15.59 -7.05 10.87
CA ARG A 270 -15.31 -8.46 10.56
C ARG A 270 -16.46 -9.36 10.94
N THR A 271 -17.08 -9.12 12.09
CA THR A 271 -18.30 -9.85 12.48
C THR A 271 -19.40 -9.62 11.46
N SER A 272 -19.65 -8.38 11.05
CA SER A 272 -20.68 -8.09 10.04
C SER A 272 -20.38 -8.76 8.69
N LEU A 273 -19.11 -8.82 8.27
CA LEU A 273 -18.67 -9.56 7.08
C LEU A 273 -19.08 -11.03 7.19
N PHE A 274 -18.67 -11.74 8.25
CA PHE A 274 -18.89 -13.18 8.37
C PHE A 274 -20.33 -13.58 8.70
N CYS A 275 -21.09 -12.69 9.36
CA CYS A 275 -22.51 -12.89 9.64
C CYS A 275 -23.42 -12.52 8.47
N GLY A 276 -22.93 -11.69 7.54
CA GLY A 276 -23.72 -11.17 6.41
C GLY A 276 -24.85 -10.21 6.82
N ARG A 277 -24.71 -9.54 7.96
CA ARG A 277 -25.65 -8.57 8.52
C ARG A 277 -24.93 -7.61 9.47
N PRO A 278 -25.42 -6.38 9.70
CA PRO A 278 -24.84 -5.47 10.67
C PRO A 278 -24.90 -6.06 12.09
N CYS A 279 -23.75 -6.30 12.70
CA CYS A 279 -23.63 -6.74 14.09
C CYS A 279 -22.20 -6.64 14.62
N THR A 280 -22.07 -6.63 15.94
CA THR A 280 -20.82 -6.86 16.66
C THR A 280 -20.74 -8.28 17.22
N GLY A 281 -19.54 -8.77 17.48
CA GLY A 281 -19.35 -10.09 18.03
C GLY A 281 -17.90 -10.48 18.25
N SER A 282 -17.68 -11.78 18.36
CA SER A 282 -16.37 -12.40 18.57
C SER A 282 -16.08 -13.44 17.48
N ALA A 283 -14.87 -13.99 17.48
CA ALA A 283 -14.51 -15.12 16.62
C ALA A 283 -15.49 -16.31 16.74
N ALA A 284 -16.09 -16.52 17.91
CA ALA A 284 -17.10 -17.57 18.10
C ALA A 284 -18.41 -17.26 17.36
N THR A 285 -18.83 -15.99 17.36
CA THR A 285 -19.99 -15.50 16.59
C THR A 285 -19.73 -15.66 15.11
N GLU A 286 -18.57 -15.18 14.64
CA GLU A 286 -18.13 -15.29 13.25
C GLU A 286 -18.16 -16.75 12.76
N HIS A 287 -17.57 -17.66 13.53
CA HIS A 287 -17.53 -19.09 13.20
C HIS A 287 -18.93 -19.73 13.16
N ALA A 288 -19.79 -19.41 14.13
CA ALA A 288 -21.13 -19.99 14.22
C ALA A 288 -22.04 -19.54 13.06
N GLU A 289 -22.00 -18.26 12.70
CA GLU A 289 -22.85 -17.68 11.66
C GLU A 289 -22.32 -18.02 10.26
N PHE A 290 -20.99 -17.94 10.03
CA PHE A 290 -20.40 -18.28 8.73
C PHE A 290 -20.67 -19.72 8.32
N LYS A 291 -20.55 -20.67 9.27
CA LYS A 291 -20.85 -22.10 9.07
C LYS A 291 -22.30 -22.35 8.61
N ARG A 292 -23.23 -21.47 8.98
CA ARG A 292 -24.66 -21.59 8.71
C ARG A 292 -25.15 -20.66 7.60
N PHE A 293 -24.27 -19.86 7.00
CA PHE A 293 -24.65 -18.85 6.02
C PHE A 293 -25.33 -19.50 4.79
N PRO A 294 -26.66 -19.32 4.59
CA PRO A 294 -27.43 -20.18 3.68
C PRO A 294 -26.91 -20.22 2.24
N ALA A 295 -26.50 -19.07 1.70
CA ALA A 295 -26.02 -18.99 0.32
C ALA A 295 -24.61 -19.57 0.11
N LEU A 296 -23.83 -19.83 1.17
CA LEU A 296 -22.57 -20.56 1.10
C LEU A 296 -22.76 -22.05 1.43
N VAL A 297 -23.78 -22.40 2.22
CA VAL A 297 -24.18 -23.79 2.47
C VAL A 297 -24.80 -24.42 1.22
N ALA A 298 -25.64 -23.68 0.48
CA ALA A 298 -26.33 -24.18 -0.71
C ALA A 298 -25.40 -24.81 -1.79
N PRO A 299 -24.25 -24.21 -2.16
CA PRO A 299 -23.30 -24.83 -3.10
C PRO A 299 -22.32 -25.84 -2.43
N SER A 300 -22.43 -26.04 -1.12
CA SER A 300 -21.55 -26.94 -0.36
C SER A 300 -22.07 -28.38 -0.32
N VAL A 301 -21.16 -29.34 -0.22
CA VAL A 301 -21.52 -30.76 -0.10
C VAL A 301 -22.16 -31.02 1.28
N ALA A 302 -23.18 -31.89 1.34
CA ALA A 302 -23.79 -32.29 2.60
C ALA A 302 -22.73 -32.81 3.60
N GLY A 303 -22.76 -32.30 4.83
CA GLY A 303 -21.76 -32.62 5.86
C GLY A 303 -20.42 -31.87 5.72
N LYS A 304 -20.27 -30.99 4.72
CA LYS A 304 -19.09 -30.13 4.50
C LYS A 304 -19.49 -28.65 4.45
N PRO A 305 -20.00 -28.09 5.58
CA PRO A 305 -20.40 -26.68 5.62
C PRO A 305 -19.18 -25.76 5.45
N PRO A 306 -19.38 -24.46 5.18
CA PRO A 306 -18.29 -23.49 5.19
C PRO A 306 -17.47 -23.55 6.49
N LEU A 307 -16.15 -23.49 6.35
CA LEU A 307 -15.21 -23.50 7.48
C LEU A 307 -14.49 -22.16 7.59
N LEU A 308 -14.33 -21.66 8.82
CA LEU A 308 -13.60 -20.45 9.14
C LEU A 308 -12.48 -20.76 10.14
N PHE A 309 -11.27 -20.33 9.84
CA PHE A 309 -10.10 -20.49 10.70
C PHE A 309 -9.56 -19.11 11.10
N HIS A 310 -9.24 -18.94 12.38
CA HIS A 310 -8.63 -17.73 12.91
C HIS A 310 -7.15 -17.94 13.22
N LYS A 311 -6.47 -16.88 13.67
CA LYS A 311 -5.04 -16.84 13.98
C LYS A 311 -4.49 -18.06 14.72
N LYS A 312 -5.20 -18.56 15.73
CA LYS A 312 -4.77 -19.71 16.56
C LYS A 312 -4.84 -21.05 15.82
N ASP A 313 -5.64 -21.12 14.76
CA ASP A 313 -5.92 -22.32 13.99
C ASP A 313 -5.18 -22.31 12.63
N LEU A 314 -4.37 -21.27 12.39
CA LEU A 314 -3.64 -21.08 11.13
C LEU A 314 -2.39 -21.95 11.02
N LEU A 315 -1.57 -21.92 12.06
CA LEU A 315 -0.26 -22.55 12.08
C LEU A 315 -0.22 -23.64 13.15
N ASP A 316 0.61 -24.64 12.92
CA ASP A 316 0.88 -25.67 13.91
C ASP A 316 1.62 -25.10 15.14
N ARG A 317 1.94 -25.98 16.11
CA ARG A 317 2.65 -25.59 17.33
C ARG A 317 4.08 -25.08 17.06
N SER A 318 4.69 -25.43 15.92
CA SER A 318 6.00 -24.90 15.52
C SER A 318 5.89 -23.45 15.02
N GLY A 319 4.70 -23.05 14.56
CA GLY A 319 4.46 -21.75 13.97
C GLY A 319 5.12 -21.58 12.61
N VAL A 320 5.52 -22.67 11.94
CA VAL A 320 6.16 -22.66 10.62
C VAL A 320 5.21 -23.21 9.56
N ALA A 321 4.59 -24.36 9.82
CA ALA A 321 3.67 -25.00 8.89
C ALA A 321 2.20 -24.65 9.21
N LEU A 322 1.32 -24.78 8.21
CA LEU A 322 -0.13 -24.70 8.43
C LEU A 322 -0.59 -25.78 9.42
N ALA A 323 -1.61 -25.48 10.21
CA ALA A 323 -2.23 -26.47 11.07
C ALA A 323 -2.83 -27.63 10.24
N ASP A 324 -2.77 -28.84 10.77
CA ASP A 324 -3.20 -30.06 10.05
C ASP A 324 -4.68 -30.00 9.65
N ASP A 325 -5.54 -29.50 10.54
CA ASP A 325 -6.98 -29.35 10.26
C ASP A 325 -7.25 -28.38 9.10
N LEU A 326 -6.50 -27.27 9.03
CA LEU A 326 -6.61 -26.30 7.94
C LEU A 326 -6.09 -26.90 6.63
N ARG A 327 -4.94 -27.58 6.66
CA ARG A 327 -4.40 -28.28 5.47
C ARG A 327 -5.36 -29.35 4.97
N ALA A 328 -5.95 -30.13 5.87
CA ALA A 328 -6.95 -31.15 5.53
C ALA A 328 -8.21 -30.52 4.91
N ALA A 329 -8.71 -29.41 5.46
CA ALA A 329 -9.84 -28.68 4.91
C ALA A 329 -9.54 -28.11 3.51
N LEU A 330 -8.34 -27.57 3.29
CA LEU A 330 -7.93 -27.03 2.00
C LEU A 330 -7.82 -28.14 0.93
N ASN A 331 -7.30 -29.32 1.29
CA ASN A 331 -7.12 -30.44 0.38
C ASN A 331 -8.37 -31.31 0.16
N ASP A 332 -9.39 -31.22 1.01
CA ASP A 332 -10.65 -31.94 0.80
C ASP A 332 -11.41 -31.36 -0.40
N THR A 333 -11.52 -32.16 -1.47
CA THR A 333 -12.21 -31.81 -2.71
C THR A 333 -13.73 -31.59 -2.53
N ARG A 334 -14.31 -32.11 -1.44
CA ARG A 334 -15.71 -31.88 -1.07
C ARG A 334 -15.91 -30.61 -0.25
N GLN A 335 -14.85 -30.06 0.34
CA GLN A 335 -14.91 -28.83 1.12
C GLN A 335 -14.92 -27.62 0.18
N ARG A 336 -16.13 -27.12 -0.13
CA ARG A 336 -16.34 -26.04 -1.09
C ARG A 336 -15.74 -24.71 -0.63
N VAL A 337 -16.00 -24.32 0.61
CA VAL A 337 -15.66 -23.00 1.16
C VAL A 337 -14.75 -23.16 2.36
N VAL A 338 -13.58 -22.54 2.29
CA VAL A 338 -12.66 -22.36 3.42
C VAL A 338 -12.39 -20.86 3.54
N ALA A 339 -12.49 -20.31 4.74
CA ALA A 339 -12.18 -18.93 5.05
C ALA A 339 -11.11 -18.87 6.15
N VAL A 340 -10.25 -17.87 6.07
CA VAL A 340 -9.11 -17.68 6.96
C VAL A 340 -8.99 -16.21 7.32
N VAL A 341 -8.71 -15.93 8.59
CA VAL A 341 -8.40 -14.58 9.07
C VAL A 341 -6.91 -14.47 9.40
N ILE A 342 -6.20 -13.54 8.76
CA ILE A 342 -4.80 -13.22 9.03
C ILE A 342 -4.72 -11.89 9.78
N ASN A 343 -4.33 -11.94 11.05
CA ASN A 343 -4.06 -10.74 11.85
C ASN A 343 -2.57 -10.39 11.72
N ALA A 344 -2.24 -9.54 10.76
CA ALA A 344 -0.87 -9.09 10.52
C ALA A 344 -0.73 -7.57 10.56
N VAL A 345 -1.69 -6.85 9.98
CA VAL A 345 -1.61 -5.38 9.88
C VAL A 345 -1.95 -4.75 11.23
N ASP A 346 -3.11 -5.05 11.82
CA ASP A 346 -3.50 -4.47 13.11
C ASP A 346 -2.49 -4.79 14.24
N ASP A 347 -2.03 -6.05 14.33
CA ASP A 347 -0.94 -6.47 15.22
C ASP A 347 0.34 -5.63 15.06
N HIS A 348 0.62 -5.12 13.86
CA HIS A 348 1.76 -4.25 13.58
C HIS A 348 1.51 -2.79 14.01
N LEU A 349 0.29 -2.29 13.91
CA LEU A 349 -0.08 -0.93 14.35
C LEU A 349 0.09 -0.74 15.87
N MET A 350 -0.05 -1.83 16.63
CA MET A 350 0.10 -1.83 18.10
C MET A 350 1.56 -1.91 18.57
N LYS A 351 2.52 -2.25 17.70
CA LYS A 351 3.93 -2.42 18.06
C LYS A 351 4.71 -1.11 17.97
N ALA A 352 5.86 -1.06 18.65
CA ALA A 352 6.77 0.08 18.58
C ALA A 352 7.31 0.32 17.15
N ASP A 353 7.46 1.59 16.78
CA ASP A 353 7.81 2.17 15.46
C ASP A 353 9.26 1.87 14.99
N GLN A 354 9.80 0.68 15.29
CA GLN A 354 11.22 0.38 15.00
C GLN A 354 11.45 -0.19 13.60
N LEU A 355 10.42 -0.72 12.93
CA LEU A 355 10.54 -1.32 11.59
C LEU A 355 9.30 -0.98 10.74
N ARG A 356 9.51 -0.44 9.54
CA ARG A 356 8.45 -0.31 8.52
C ARG A 356 8.55 -1.48 7.55
N LEU A 357 7.42 -2.13 7.31
CA LEU A 357 7.34 -3.39 6.56
C LEU A 357 6.81 -3.15 5.14
N ARG A 358 7.36 -3.90 4.18
CA ARG A 358 6.83 -4.01 2.82
C ARG A 358 5.76 -5.09 2.79
N TRP A 359 4.58 -4.81 2.25
CA TRP A 359 3.45 -5.73 2.29
C TRP A 359 3.44 -6.73 1.13
N THR A 360 4.50 -7.53 1.02
CA THR A 360 4.60 -8.64 0.06
C THR A 360 4.08 -9.95 0.66
N ILE A 361 3.90 -11.00 -0.15
CA ILE A 361 3.45 -12.32 0.34
C ILE A 361 4.29 -12.80 1.54
N ALA A 362 5.61 -12.64 1.47
CA ALA A 362 6.55 -13.07 2.52
C ALA A 362 6.35 -12.35 3.86
N GLN A 363 5.69 -11.19 3.87
CA GLN A 363 5.45 -10.42 5.08
C GLN A 363 4.28 -10.96 5.92
N PHE A 364 3.36 -11.67 5.28
CA PHE A 364 2.18 -12.25 5.93
C PHE A 364 2.47 -13.70 6.31
N LYS A 365 2.61 -13.94 7.62
CA LYS A 365 2.94 -15.26 8.14
C LYS A 365 1.93 -16.32 7.68
N GLY A 366 2.39 -17.32 6.94
CA GLY A 366 1.57 -18.43 6.43
C GLY A 366 0.81 -18.14 5.14
N LEU A 367 0.87 -16.92 4.58
CA LEU A 367 0.18 -16.59 3.33
C LEU A 367 0.77 -17.35 2.14
N ASP A 368 2.08 -17.50 2.08
CA ASP A 368 2.79 -18.32 1.09
C ASP A 368 2.29 -19.77 1.10
N ALA A 369 2.18 -20.37 2.29
CA ALA A 369 1.69 -21.74 2.45
C ALA A 369 0.19 -21.86 2.08
N LEU A 370 -0.65 -20.90 2.48
CA LEU A 370 -2.06 -20.86 2.10
C LEU A 370 -2.24 -20.79 0.58
N LEU A 371 -1.45 -19.95 -0.09
CA LEU A 371 -1.46 -19.83 -1.55
C LEU A 371 -0.97 -21.13 -2.20
N ALA A 372 0.08 -21.77 -1.67
CA ALA A 372 0.57 -23.04 -2.19
C ALA A 372 -0.50 -24.16 -2.12
N GLU A 373 -1.21 -24.28 -1.00
CA GLU A 373 -2.32 -25.23 -0.85
C GLU A 373 -3.51 -24.87 -1.76
N ALA A 374 -3.86 -23.58 -1.86
CA ALA A 374 -4.92 -23.11 -2.74
C ALA A 374 -4.63 -23.42 -4.21
N ARG A 375 -3.38 -23.23 -4.64
CA ARG A 375 -2.90 -23.61 -5.98
C ARG A 375 -3.03 -25.12 -6.19
N SER A 376 -2.51 -25.92 -5.26
CA SER A 376 -2.50 -27.39 -5.36
C SER A 376 -3.91 -27.99 -5.37
N SER A 377 -4.85 -27.32 -4.71
CA SER A 377 -6.27 -27.70 -4.65
C SER A 377 -7.18 -26.93 -5.61
N GLU A 378 -6.60 -26.18 -6.55
CA GLU A 378 -7.32 -25.42 -7.59
C GLU A 378 -8.44 -24.50 -7.04
N ARG A 379 -8.19 -23.89 -5.88
CA ARG A 379 -9.14 -22.96 -5.26
C ARG A 379 -9.01 -21.59 -5.89
N THR A 380 -10.14 -20.94 -6.19
CA THR A 380 -10.14 -19.49 -6.40
C THR A 380 -9.86 -18.82 -5.06
N VAL A 381 -8.85 -17.97 -5.01
CA VAL A 381 -8.52 -17.19 -3.81
C VAL A 381 -9.29 -15.88 -3.86
N ILE A 382 -9.94 -15.51 -2.77
CA ILE A 382 -10.57 -14.20 -2.60
C ILE A 382 -9.84 -13.53 -1.45
N LEU A 383 -9.25 -12.36 -1.71
CA LEU A 383 -8.56 -11.57 -0.71
C LEU A 383 -9.45 -10.37 -0.34
N SER A 384 -9.63 -10.14 0.96
CA SER A 384 -10.46 -9.05 1.49
C SER A 384 -9.87 -8.48 2.78
N SER A 385 -10.42 -7.36 3.23
CA SER A 385 -10.22 -6.83 4.60
C SER A 385 -11.57 -6.58 5.28
N ASP A 386 -11.53 -6.39 6.59
CA ASP A 386 -12.66 -5.91 7.41
C ASP A 386 -12.71 -4.39 7.51
N HIS A 387 -11.57 -3.75 7.67
CA HIS A 387 -11.38 -2.31 7.59
C HIS A 387 -9.96 -2.00 7.10
N GLY A 388 -9.66 -0.73 6.85
CA GLY A 388 -8.28 -0.31 6.66
C GLY A 388 -7.71 0.34 7.92
N HIS A 389 -6.65 1.12 7.75
CA HIS A 389 -5.98 1.80 8.87
C HIS A 389 -5.31 3.08 8.41
N LEU A 390 -5.04 3.92 9.40
CA LEU A 390 -4.20 5.10 9.30
C LEU A 390 -2.87 4.82 10.02
N LEU A 391 -1.74 5.24 9.42
CA LEU A 391 -0.45 5.25 10.12
C LEU A 391 -0.30 6.56 10.90
N ASP A 392 0.30 6.51 12.08
CA ASP A 392 0.57 7.72 12.86
C ASP A 392 1.59 8.60 12.13
N GLN A 393 1.16 9.80 11.74
CA GLN A 393 1.98 10.83 11.11
C GLN A 393 1.57 12.18 11.69
N ASP A 394 2.30 12.63 12.70
CA ASP A 394 2.09 13.91 13.39
C ASP A 394 0.65 14.12 13.90
N THR A 395 0.06 13.05 14.46
CA THR A 395 -1.29 13.12 15.00
C THR A 395 -1.35 13.89 16.33
N GLU A 396 -2.38 14.71 16.46
CA GLU A 396 -2.67 15.52 17.63
C GLU A 396 -3.65 14.80 18.55
N LEU A 397 -3.36 14.82 19.86
CA LEU A 397 -4.31 14.37 20.87
C LEU A 397 -5.38 15.45 21.06
N ARG A 398 -6.64 15.12 20.81
CA ARG A 398 -7.80 15.93 21.19
C ARG A 398 -8.77 15.06 21.94
N ALA A 399 -9.41 15.61 22.97
CA ALA A 399 -10.21 14.87 23.93
C ALA A 399 -9.51 13.59 24.46
N SER A 400 -10.19 12.85 25.33
CA SER A 400 -9.75 11.51 25.75
C SER A 400 -10.91 10.55 25.54
N SER A 401 -10.67 9.49 24.78
CA SER A 401 -11.63 8.42 24.51
C SER A 401 -10.96 7.06 24.69
N PRO A 402 -11.69 6.01 25.11
CA PRO A 402 -11.19 4.64 25.05
C PRO A 402 -10.79 4.20 23.64
N SER A 403 -11.38 4.81 22.62
CA SER A 403 -11.15 4.53 21.21
C SER A 403 -10.26 5.60 20.57
N ALA A 404 -9.30 5.19 19.73
CA ALA A 404 -8.31 6.12 19.19
C ALA A 404 -8.85 7.10 18.14
N ARG A 405 -9.92 6.72 17.43
CA ARG A 405 -10.41 7.43 16.22
C ARG A 405 -11.90 7.74 16.24
N TRP A 406 -12.57 7.46 17.35
CA TRP A 406 -13.96 7.84 17.56
C TRP A 406 -14.26 8.05 19.05
N ARG A 407 -15.35 8.75 19.34
CA ARG A 407 -15.81 9.04 20.70
C ARG A 407 -17.32 9.23 20.74
N GLU A 408 -17.88 9.20 21.95
CA GLU A 408 -19.26 9.60 22.17
C GLU A 408 -19.46 11.10 21.84
N PRO A 409 -20.63 11.49 21.32
CA PRO A 409 -20.96 12.89 21.10
C PRO A 409 -20.90 13.72 22.40
N SER A 410 -20.40 14.94 22.29
CA SER A 410 -20.40 15.93 23.37
C SER A 410 -20.74 17.31 22.81
N LEU A 411 -20.84 18.33 23.68
CA LEU A 411 -21.03 19.72 23.25
C LEU A 411 -19.84 20.27 22.46
N GLU A 412 -18.66 19.69 22.64
CA GLU A 412 -17.45 20.06 21.91
C GLU A 412 -17.43 19.37 20.54
N CYS A 413 -17.04 20.13 19.51
CA CYS A 413 -16.76 19.61 18.18
C CYS A 413 -15.36 20.08 17.76
N TYR A 414 -14.53 19.15 17.31
CA TYR A 414 -13.16 19.41 16.88
C TYR A 414 -13.10 19.49 15.34
N PRO A 415 -12.23 20.34 14.77
CA PRO A 415 -11.88 20.21 13.36
C PRO A 415 -11.31 18.81 13.08
N GLY A 416 -11.70 18.20 11.97
CA GLY A 416 -11.22 16.86 11.60
C GLY A 416 -12.10 15.70 12.05
N GLU A 417 -13.24 15.96 12.70
CA GLU A 417 -14.27 14.95 13.02
C GLU A 417 -15.63 15.28 12.41
N ILE A 418 -16.50 14.28 12.36
CA ILE A 418 -17.88 14.39 11.92
C ILE A 418 -18.79 13.54 12.82
N LYS A 419 -20.03 14.02 13.03
CA LYS A 419 -21.07 13.26 13.72
C LYS A 419 -21.81 12.37 12.74
N LEU A 420 -21.81 11.05 12.95
CA LEU A 420 -22.59 10.09 12.16
C LEU A 420 -23.54 9.30 13.06
N GLY A 421 -24.66 8.87 12.50
CA GLY A 421 -25.66 8.06 13.21
C GLY A 421 -26.40 7.10 12.29
N GLY A 422 -27.39 6.41 12.85
CA GLY A 422 -28.27 5.49 12.11
C GLY A 422 -28.03 4.02 12.41
N ALA A 423 -28.77 3.15 11.72
CA ALA A 423 -28.86 1.73 12.08
C ALA A 423 -27.51 0.99 12.04
N ARG A 424 -26.62 1.32 11.10
CA ARG A 424 -25.28 0.72 11.03
C ARG A 424 -24.39 1.14 12.21
N VAL A 425 -24.46 2.41 12.64
CA VAL A 425 -23.75 2.92 13.82
C VAL A 425 -24.26 2.22 15.08
N LYS A 426 -25.59 2.15 15.24
CA LYS A 426 -26.21 1.46 16.37
C LYS A 426 -25.83 -0.01 16.44
N ALA A 427 -25.77 -0.70 15.29
CA ALA A 427 -25.34 -2.09 15.24
C ALA A 427 -23.84 -2.26 15.54
N ALA A 428 -23.00 -1.28 15.22
CA ALA A 428 -21.55 -1.33 15.37
C ALA A 428 -21.05 -1.00 16.79
N CYS A 429 -21.74 -0.13 17.53
CA CYS A 429 -21.28 0.29 18.85
C CYS A 429 -22.39 0.48 19.90
N GLY A 430 -23.65 0.22 19.56
CA GLY A 430 -24.79 0.36 20.48
C GLY A 430 -25.30 1.79 20.69
N LEU A 431 -24.65 2.79 20.08
CA LEU A 431 -25.00 4.21 20.20
C LEU A 431 -25.81 4.68 19.00
N ASP A 432 -26.71 5.63 19.19
CA ASP A 432 -27.50 6.20 18.08
C ASP A 432 -26.65 7.14 17.20
N GLU A 433 -25.67 7.81 17.80
CA GLU A 433 -24.73 8.73 17.14
C GLU A 433 -23.31 8.59 17.74
N VAL A 434 -22.30 8.87 16.93
CA VAL A 434 -20.87 8.90 17.32
C VAL A 434 -20.14 10.05 16.63
N MET A 435 -19.06 10.53 17.24
CA MET A 435 -18.09 11.42 16.58
C MET A 435 -16.94 10.57 16.04
N LEU A 436 -16.66 10.69 14.74
CA LEU A 436 -15.63 9.92 14.03
C LEU A 436 -14.58 10.88 13.47
N ALA A 437 -13.31 10.56 13.68
CA ALA A 437 -12.22 11.27 13.03
C ALA A 437 -12.20 10.92 11.53
N TRP A 438 -12.27 11.93 10.67
CA TRP A 438 -11.98 11.79 9.24
C TRP A 438 -10.59 12.32 8.90
N SER A 439 -10.10 13.32 9.65
CA SER A 439 -8.76 13.86 9.49
C SER A 439 -7.71 12.82 9.89
N GLU A 440 -6.63 12.76 9.14
CA GLU A 440 -5.48 11.93 9.47
C GLU A 440 -4.72 12.45 10.70
N ARG A 441 -4.92 13.72 11.08
CA ARG A 441 -4.19 14.35 12.19
C ARG A 441 -4.87 14.22 13.55
N LEU A 442 -6.06 13.64 13.63
CA LEU A 442 -6.85 13.64 14.87
C LEU A 442 -6.79 12.29 15.59
N ARG A 443 -6.44 12.26 16.88
CA ARG A 443 -6.63 11.05 17.70
C ARG A 443 -7.14 11.39 19.09
N TYR A 444 -7.83 10.44 19.70
CA TYR A 444 -8.42 10.57 21.04
C TYR A 444 -7.77 9.68 22.10
N ALA A 445 -6.80 8.85 21.71
CA ALA A 445 -6.09 7.94 22.61
C ALA A 445 -4.57 8.12 22.51
N SER A 446 -3.84 7.35 23.33
CA SER A 446 -2.39 7.35 23.38
C SER A 446 -1.74 7.03 22.03
N LYS A 447 -0.51 7.51 21.85
CA LYS A 447 0.24 7.33 20.61
C LYS A 447 0.50 5.83 20.32
N ARG A 448 0.29 5.42 19.07
CA ARG A 448 0.57 4.08 18.51
C ARG A 448 1.20 4.23 17.14
N ASN A 449 1.62 3.15 16.49
CA ASN A 449 2.18 3.20 15.13
C ASN A 449 1.09 3.45 14.07
N GLY A 450 -0.16 3.11 14.40
CA GLY A 450 -1.32 3.50 13.62
C GLY A 450 -2.63 3.22 14.33
N TYR A 451 -3.72 3.47 13.64
CA TYR A 451 -5.06 3.54 14.20
C TYR A 451 -6.12 3.06 13.20
N HIS A 452 -7.25 2.65 13.75
CA HIS A 452 -8.49 2.38 13.02
C HIS A 452 -9.68 2.82 13.90
N GLY A 453 -10.90 2.69 13.38
CA GLY A 453 -12.13 3.07 14.07
C GLY A 453 -12.73 4.39 13.60
N GLY A 454 -11.99 5.19 12.83
CA GLY A 454 -12.45 6.45 12.26
C GLY A 454 -13.28 6.27 10.98
N CYS A 455 -13.43 7.37 10.24
CA CYS A 455 -14.15 7.41 8.97
C CYS A 455 -13.35 8.05 7.83
N SER A 456 -12.03 8.21 7.99
CA SER A 456 -11.16 8.49 6.85
C SER A 456 -11.34 7.39 5.79
N PRO A 457 -11.17 7.68 4.49
CA PRO A 457 -11.32 6.66 3.45
C PRO A 457 -10.31 5.52 3.62
N GLN A 458 -9.15 5.77 4.22
CA GLN A 458 -8.16 4.75 4.59
C GLN A 458 -8.67 3.73 5.60
N GLU A 459 -9.51 4.16 6.53
CA GLU A 459 -10.08 3.29 7.57
C GLU A 459 -11.39 2.66 7.11
N ALA A 460 -12.26 3.45 6.45
CA ALA A 460 -13.62 3.06 6.11
C ALA A 460 -13.72 2.19 4.83
N LEU A 461 -12.75 2.27 3.92
CA LEU A 461 -12.77 1.52 2.66
C LEU A 461 -11.81 0.33 2.69
N ALA A 462 -12.35 -0.85 2.40
CA ALA A 462 -11.61 -2.11 2.39
C ALA A 462 -11.58 -2.74 0.97
N PRO A 463 -10.48 -3.41 0.60
CA PRO A 463 -10.36 -4.10 -0.67
C PRO A 463 -11.14 -5.42 -0.68
N VAL A 464 -11.62 -5.82 -1.86
CA VAL A 464 -12.00 -7.21 -2.17
C VAL A 464 -11.57 -7.52 -3.61
N ALA A 465 -10.88 -8.65 -3.81
CA ALA A 465 -10.44 -9.09 -5.13
C ALA A 465 -10.27 -10.61 -5.18
N SER A 466 -10.48 -11.19 -6.36
CA SER A 466 -10.35 -12.63 -6.60
C SER A 466 -9.14 -12.92 -7.50
N TYR A 467 -8.53 -14.08 -7.28
CA TYR A 467 -7.35 -14.55 -8.00
C TYR A 467 -7.47 -16.03 -8.32
N ARG A 468 -6.94 -16.40 -9.49
CA ARG A 468 -6.71 -17.79 -9.89
C ARG A 468 -5.26 -17.96 -10.26
N HIS A 469 -4.70 -19.13 -9.96
CA HIS A 469 -3.35 -19.47 -10.37
C HIS A 469 -3.40 -20.22 -11.72
N GLY A 470 -2.68 -19.73 -12.72
CA GLY A 470 -2.56 -20.40 -14.04
C GLY A 470 -2.83 -19.50 -15.24
N PRO A 471 -2.56 -20.00 -16.46
CA PRO A 471 -2.34 -19.15 -17.64
C PRO A 471 -3.60 -18.74 -18.44
N ARG A 472 -4.80 -19.26 -18.15
CA ARG A 472 -6.02 -18.89 -18.91
C ARG A 472 -7.25 -18.68 -18.04
N MET A 473 -7.98 -17.62 -18.37
CA MET A 473 -9.33 -17.34 -17.91
C MET A 473 -10.29 -17.91 -18.96
N ASP A 474 -10.81 -19.11 -18.70
CA ASP A 474 -11.84 -19.76 -19.52
C ASP A 474 -13.15 -19.84 -18.69
N ASP A 475 -14.24 -20.38 -19.24
CA ASP A 475 -15.48 -20.72 -18.49
C ASP A 475 -16.17 -19.57 -17.73
N GLY A 476 -16.29 -18.40 -18.36
CA GLY A 476 -17.03 -17.25 -17.79
C GLY A 476 -16.26 -16.50 -16.70
N TRP A 477 -14.94 -16.65 -16.66
CA TRP A 477 -14.02 -15.82 -15.89
C TRP A 477 -13.43 -14.72 -16.76
N TYR A 478 -13.34 -13.51 -16.22
CA TYR A 478 -12.75 -12.34 -16.87
C TYR A 478 -11.58 -11.84 -16.06
N GLY A 479 -10.54 -11.34 -16.74
CA GLY A 479 -9.46 -10.60 -16.07
C GLY A 479 -10.02 -9.35 -15.38
N SER A 480 -9.51 -9.06 -14.18
CA SER A 480 -9.91 -7.89 -13.37
C SER A 480 -8.72 -7.28 -12.65
N ASP A 481 -7.90 -6.55 -13.39
CA ASP A 481 -6.64 -6.03 -12.87
C ASP A 481 -6.82 -4.66 -12.20
N GLU A 482 -5.97 -4.34 -11.23
CA GLU A 482 -5.89 -2.98 -10.67
C GLU A 482 -5.13 -2.10 -11.67
N ALA A 483 -5.87 -1.35 -12.49
CA ALA A 483 -5.26 -0.48 -13.48
C ALA A 483 -4.53 0.69 -12.79
N PRO A 484 -3.21 0.85 -12.99
CA PRO A 484 -2.48 1.98 -12.44
C PRO A 484 -2.98 3.29 -13.07
N PRO A 485 -3.20 4.36 -12.28
CA PRO A 485 -3.62 5.65 -12.82
C PRO A 485 -2.54 6.23 -13.74
N ILE A 486 -2.92 7.16 -14.61
CA ILE A 486 -2.04 7.69 -15.67
C ILE A 486 -0.73 8.25 -15.09
N TRP A 487 -0.79 8.96 -13.96
CA TRP A 487 0.38 9.53 -13.28
C TRP A 487 1.29 8.50 -12.59
N TRP A 488 0.82 7.27 -12.39
CA TRP A 488 1.62 6.20 -11.78
C TRP A 488 2.75 5.70 -12.68
N ARG A 489 2.57 5.88 -13.99
CA ARG A 489 3.55 5.45 -14.99
C ARG A 489 4.72 6.42 -14.95
N LEU A 490 5.90 5.83 -14.75
CA LEU A 490 7.17 6.47 -14.99
C LEU A 490 7.46 6.35 -16.49
#